data_AF-A0A1C6BB68-F1
#
_entry.id   AF-A0A1C6BB68-F1
#
_cell.length_a   1.000
_cell.length_b   1.000
_cell.length_c   1.000
_cell.angle_alpha   90.00
_cell.angle_beta   90.00
_cell.angle_gamma   90.00
#
_symmetry.space_group_name_H-M   'P 1'
#
loop_
_entity.id
_entity.type
_entity.pdbx_description
1 polymer ?
#
loop_
_entity_poly.entity_id
_entity_poly.type
_entity_poly.pdbx_seq_one_letter_code
_entity_poly.pdbx_strand_id
1 'polypeptide(L)'
;MPMWLVGKKMNEGYVAVSAAKNHFSIHFSDEEFLNRLAESLPACKKGKRCINIKYGDEQSLHAVEESISDFLKIYCSEGSSPR
;
A
#
# COMPACT_ATOMS: atom_id res chain seq x y z
N MET A 1 -11.18 9.39 1.37
CA MET A 1 -9.93 8.61 1.33
C MET A 1 -9.74 7.99 2.69
N PRO A 2 -10.23 6.76 2.92
CA PRO A 2 -9.92 6.05 4.15
C PRO A 2 -8.41 5.80 4.27
N MET A 3 -7.90 5.88 5.49
CA MET A 3 -6.49 5.74 5.83
C MET A 3 -6.35 4.95 7.12
N TRP A 4 -5.37 4.05 7.16
CA TRP A 4 -5.01 3.24 8.30
C TRP A 4 -3.56 3.54 8.67
N LEU A 5 -3.34 3.94 9.92
CA LEU A 5 -2.00 4.11 10.48
C LEU A 5 -1.49 2.74 10.93
N VAL A 6 -0.22 2.47 10.66
CA VAL A 6 0.43 1.25 11.16
C VAL A 6 1.11 1.47 12.51
N GLY A 7 1.44 2.73 12.81
CA GLY A 7 1.86 3.19 14.14
C GLY A 7 0.88 4.17 14.79
N LYS A 8 1.31 4.85 15.85
CA LYS A 8 0.58 5.94 16.52
C LYS A 8 0.59 7.23 15.72
N LYS A 9 1.61 7.42 14.86
CA LYS A 9 1.80 8.64 14.08
C LYS A 9 1.95 8.34 12.60
N MET A 10 1.64 9.35 11.78
CA MET A 10 1.68 9.24 10.32
C MET A 10 3.07 8.93 9.75
N ASN A 11 4.13 9.37 10.45
CA ASN A 11 5.52 9.09 10.08
C ASN A 11 5.99 7.68 10.47
N GLU A 12 5.22 6.96 11.29
CA GLU A 12 5.51 5.57 11.68
C GLU A 12 4.95 4.57 10.66
N GLY A 13 4.07 5.03 9.77
CA GLY A 13 3.58 4.25 8.63
C GLY A 13 2.08 4.41 8.42
N TYR A 14 1.66 4.38 7.16
CA TYR A 14 0.24 4.38 6.80
C TYR A 14 -0.02 3.67 5.48
N VAL A 15 -1.25 3.18 5.34
CA VAL A 15 -1.87 2.79 4.07
C VAL A 15 -3.11 3.63 3.86
N ALA A 16 -3.28 4.23 2.69
CA ALA A 16 -4.49 4.97 2.36
C ALA A 16 -5.06 4.55 1.02
N VAL A 17 -6.38 4.48 0.93
CA VAL A 17 -7.06 4.07 -0.30
C VAL A 17 -7.92 5.23 -0.80
N SER A 18 -7.87 5.47 -2.09
CA SER A 18 -8.75 6.42 -2.76
C SER A 18 -9.32 5.83 -4.04
N ALA A 19 -10.57 6.21 -4.32
CA ALA A 19 -11.21 5.90 -5.58
C ALA A 19 -11.08 7.10 -6.52
N ALA A 20 -10.60 6.86 -7.73
CA ALA A 20 -10.59 7.80 -8.84
C ALA A 20 -11.54 7.30 -9.94
N LYS A 21 -11.83 8.13 -10.95
CA LYS A 21 -12.86 7.81 -11.96
C LYS A 21 -12.75 6.41 -12.59
N ASN A 22 -11.54 5.90 -12.81
CA ASN A 22 -11.28 4.65 -13.54
C ASN A 22 -10.37 3.65 -12.78
N HIS A 23 -9.98 3.95 -11.54
CA HIS A 23 -9.02 3.13 -10.79
C HIS A 23 -9.10 3.39 -9.28
N PHE A 24 -8.60 2.44 -8.50
CA PHE A 24 -8.21 2.64 -7.12
C PHE A 24 -6.76 3.14 -7.07
N SER A 25 -6.46 4.04 -6.15
CA SER A 25 -5.09 4.43 -5.80
C SER A 25 -4.82 4.04 -4.36
N ILE A 26 -3.85 3.16 -4.16
CA ILE A 26 -3.42 2.69 -2.85
C ILE A 26 -2.09 3.35 -2.54
N HIS A 27 -2.07 4.14 -1.47
CA HIS A 27 -0.93 4.89 -1.00
C HIS A 27 -0.23 4.14 0.13
N PHE A 28 1.10 4.09 0.05
CA PHE A 28 1.96 3.54 1.09
C PHE A 28 2.88 4.63 1.60
N SER A 29 3.16 4.64 2.91
CA SER A 29 4.17 5.52 3.51
C SER A 29 5.60 5.17 3.10
N ASP A 30 5.84 3.89 2.80
CA ASP A 30 7.16 3.35 2.50
C ASP A 30 7.41 3.25 0.99
N GLU A 31 8.38 4.02 0.50
CA GLU A 31 8.69 4.09 -0.93
C GLU A 31 9.44 2.84 -1.42
N GLU A 32 10.24 2.18 -0.57
CA GLU A 32 10.97 0.97 -0.95
C GLU A 32 10.01 -0.21 -1.13
N PHE A 33 9.05 -0.38 -0.23
CA PHE A 33 7.99 -1.36 -0.33
C PHE A 33 7.17 -1.14 -1.61
N LEU A 34 6.78 0.11 -1.87
CA LEU A 34 6.04 0.45 -3.10
C LEU A 34 6.85 0.12 -4.37
N ASN A 35 8.16 0.35 -4.36
CA ASN A 35 9.02 0.03 -5.51
C ASN A 35 8.99 -1.47 -5.81
N ARG A 36 9.20 -2.31 -4.79
CA ARG A 36 9.18 -3.78 -4.91
C ARG A 36 7.79 -4.30 -5.34
N LEU A 37 6.73 -3.72 -4.78
CA LEU A 37 5.36 -4.05 -5.15
C LEU A 37 5.08 -3.73 -6.62
N ALA A 38 5.54 -2.57 -7.09
CA ALA A 38 5.36 -2.15 -8.49
C ALA A 38 6.12 -3.05 -9.48
N GLU A 39 7.28 -3.59 -9.10
CA GLU A 39 8.01 -4.57 -9.91
C GLU A 39 7.22 -5.87 -10.10
N SER A 40 6.44 -6.25 -9.09
CA SER A 40 5.60 -7.45 -9.09
C SER A 40 4.26 -7.26 -9.82
N LEU A 41 3.89 -6.01 -10.13
CA LEU A 41 2.59 -5.63 -10.70
C LEU A 41 2.75 -4.80 -11.99
N PRO A 42 3.24 -5.40 -13.09
CA PRO A 42 3.51 -4.68 -14.33
C PRO A 42 2.24 -4.09 -14.98
N ALA A 43 1.06 -4.61 -14.66
CA ALA A 43 -0.23 -4.09 -15.13
C ALA A 43 -0.66 -2.80 -14.39
N CYS A 44 -0.12 -2.56 -13.19
CA CYS A 44 -0.47 -1.42 -12.36
C CYS A 44 0.42 -0.21 -12.66
N LYS A 45 -0.16 1.00 -12.55
CA LYS A 45 0.61 2.23 -12.72
C LYS A 45 1.14 2.71 -11.37
N LYS A 46 2.45 2.89 -11.26
CA LYS A 46 3.08 3.50 -10.09
C LYS A 46 2.99 5.03 -10.14
N GLY A 47 2.53 5.65 -9.06
CA GLY A 47 2.64 7.09 -8.76
C GLY A 47 3.75 7.38 -7.75
N LYS A 48 3.85 8.62 -7.26
CA LYS A 48 4.95 9.01 -6.34
C LYS A 48 4.99 8.18 -5.05
N ARG A 49 3.83 7.92 -4.45
CA ARG A 49 3.67 7.11 -3.22
C ARG A 49 2.44 6.20 -3.29
N CYS A 50 2.05 5.81 -4.49
CA CYS A 50 0.88 4.99 -4.68
C CYS A 50 1.01 4.04 -5.85
N ILE A 51 0.17 3.01 -5.84
CA ILE A 51 -0.08 2.12 -6.95
C ILE A 51 -1.53 2.29 -7.41
N ASN A 52 -1.73 2.37 -8.72
CA ASN A 52 -3.03 2.55 -9.33
C ASN A 52 -3.49 1.24 -9.96
N ILE A 53 -4.63 0.73 -9.48
CA ILE A 53 -5.25 -0.52 -9.89
C ILE A 53 -6.51 -0.18 -10.68
N LYS A 54 -6.59 -0.61 -11.95
CA LYS A 54 -7.79 -0.36 -12.76
C LYS A 54 -9.00 -1.12 -12.19
N TYR A 55 -10.18 -0.55 -12.37
CA TYR A 55 -11.41 -1.27 -12.06
C TYR A 55 -11.54 -2.50 -12.97
N GLY A 56 -11.91 -3.64 -12.36
CA GLY A 56 -12.00 -4.93 -13.05
C GLY A 56 -10.69 -5.72 -13.13
N ASP A 57 -9.57 -5.18 -12.65
CA ASP A 57 -8.31 -5.94 -12.53
C ASP A 57 -8.24 -6.68 -11.19
N GLU A 58 -9.02 -7.75 -11.08
CA GLU A 58 -9.16 -8.53 -9.84
C GLU A 58 -7.85 -9.23 -9.44
N GLN A 59 -7.01 -9.60 -10.39
CA GLN A 59 -5.70 -10.21 -10.13
C GLN A 59 -4.76 -9.24 -9.43
N SER A 60 -4.61 -8.02 -9.99
CA SER A 60 -3.81 -6.99 -9.34
C SER A 60 -4.41 -6.56 -8.00
N LEU A 61 -5.73 -6.50 -7.88
CA LEU A 61 -6.40 -6.20 -6.62
C LEU A 61 -6.01 -7.21 -5.54
N HIS A 62 -6.16 -8.51 -5.83
CA HIS A 62 -5.84 -9.58 -4.89
C HIS A 62 -4.36 -9.54 -4.45
N ALA A 63 -3.44 -9.39 -5.41
CA ALA A 63 -2.02 -9.30 -5.12
C ALA A 63 -1.66 -8.09 -4.24
N VAL A 64 -2.34 -6.94 -4.43
CA VAL A 64 -2.15 -5.78 -3.55
C VAL A 64 -2.78 -6.00 -2.17
N GLU A 65 -3.92 -6.67 -2.07
CA GLU A 65 -4.51 -7.05 -0.76
C GLU A 65 -3.57 -7.94 0.05
N GLU A 66 -2.97 -8.96 -0.58
CA GLU A 66 -1.95 -9.81 0.05
C GLU A 66 -0.75 -8.98 0.51
N SER A 67 -0.26 -8.08 -0.36
CA SER A 67 0.86 -7.18 -0.05
C SER A 67 0.54 -6.23 1.11
N ILE A 68 -0.70 -5.73 1.23
CA ILE A 68 -1.12 -4.92 2.38
C ILE A 68 -1.07 -5.76 3.66
N SER A 69 -1.49 -7.03 3.62
CA SER A 69 -1.39 -7.93 4.78
C SER A 69 0.07 -8.07 5.24
N ASP A 70 0.99 -8.30 4.30
CA ASP A 70 2.41 -8.44 4.63
C ASP A 70 3.04 -7.12 5.11
N PHE A 71 2.66 -6.00 4.52
CA PHE A 71 3.03 -4.67 5.01
C PHE A 71 2.59 -4.48 6.47
N LEU A 72 1.33 -4.79 6.79
CA LEU A 72 0.84 -4.66 8.17
C LEU A 72 1.56 -5.60 9.14
N LYS A 73 1.89 -6.84 8.75
CA LYS A 73 2.65 -7.77 9.60
C LYS A 73 4.04 -7.27 9.93
N ILE A 74 4.75 -6.68 8.97
CA ILE A 74 6.10 -6.12 9.17
C ILE A 74 6.05 -5.06 10.27
N TYR A 75 5.17 -4.08 10.13
CA TYR A 75 5.11 -2.93 11.05
C TYR A 75 4.37 -3.23 12.36
N CYS A 76 3.41 -4.16 12.41
CA CYS A 76 2.84 -4.64 13.68
C CYS A 76 3.84 -5.43 14.51
N SER A 77 4.77 -6.16 13.87
CA SER A 77 5.79 -6.95 14.58
C SER A 77 6.92 -6.06 15.12
N GLU A 78 7.25 -4.97 14.43
CA GLU A 78 8.28 -4.01 14.88
C GLU A 78 7.79 -3.01 15.94
N GLY A 79 6.48 -3.00 16.27
CA GLY A 79 5.88 -2.16 17.31
C GLY A 79 6.26 -2.48 18.77
N SER A 80 7.21 -3.40 19.00
CA SER A 80 7.69 -3.80 20.35
C SER A 80 9.09 -3.30 20.71
N SER A 81 9.65 -2.32 19.99
CA SER A 81 10.89 -1.69 20.44
C SER A 81 10.95 -0.21 20.11
N PRO A 82 10.78 0.68 21.11
CA PRO A 82 11.15 2.08 20.95
C PRO A 82 12.68 2.18 20.97
N ARG A 83 13.27 2.78 19.94
CA ARG A 83 14.59 3.42 20.05
C ARG A 83 14.39 4.90 20.27
#